data_AF-A0A5C8B1E0-F1
#
_entry.id   AF-A0A5C8B1E0-F1
#
_cell.length_a   1.000
_cell.length_b   1.000
_cell.length_c   1.000
_cell.angle_alpha   90.00
_cell.angle_beta   90.00
_cell.angle_gamma   90.00
#
_symmetry.space_group_name_H-M   'P 1'
#
loop_
_entity.id
_entity.type
_entity.pdbx_description
1 polymer ?
#
loop_
_entity_poly.entity_id
_entity_poly.type
_entity_poly.pdbx_seq_one_letter_code
_entity_poly.pdbx_strand_id
1 'polypeptide(L)'
;MGKITIFFKQYSTALRYDILNSTRWYYQCVNPFYRLLRGTILFVVSSVYRRDRLTELYYRKQVFQPNSCTNNNRYPELFKIVQNYFINRQQLLKLCSFGCSTGSEIVSLLNYFPQALIIGVDINQYNLKVCRENIVHGKTSFFHSLSNDWLQSDKFDAIFCLAVLQHTYNRNPNNAIAKKFTFEKFDKQICQFDDKLKVGGLLILDHCDFSFSDTTIYPRYCPLEVENNFLIRQRPWYDKQNHRKGEIFASFRVFKKLS
;
A
#
# COMPACT_ATOMS: atom_id res chain seq x y z
N MET A 1 57.51 11.75 -22.54
CA MET A 1 57.20 11.15 -21.21
C MET A 1 55.81 11.56 -20.71
N GLY A 2 54.73 11.12 -21.37
CA GLY A 2 53.36 11.59 -21.01
C GLY A 2 52.20 10.64 -21.26
N LYS A 3 52.43 9.41 -21.74
CA LYS A 3 51.34 8.46 -22.08
C LYS A 3 51.22 7.25 -21.15
N ILE A 4 52.18 7.02 -20.25
CA ILE A 4 52.17 5.84 -19.35
C ILE A 4 51.45 6.15 -18.01
N THR A 5 51.39 7.41 -17.59
CA THR A 5 50.82 7.80 -16.28
C THR A 5 49.29 7.82 -16.26
N ILE A 6 48.62 7.92 -17.42
CA ILE A 6 47.15 7.97 -17.50
C ILE A 6 46.53 6.56 -17.43
N PHE A 7 47.22 5.55 -17.97
CA PHE A 7 46.74 4.15 -17.96
C PHE A 7 46.68 3.55 -16.55
N PHE A 8 47.64 3.85 -15.67
CA PHE A 8 47.63 3.33 -14.29
C PHE A 8 46.56 3.95 -13.38
N LYS A 9 46.10 5.17 -13.68
CA LYS A 9 45.10 5.86 -12.85
C LYS A 9 43.66 5.40 -13.16
N GLN A 10 43.41 4.92 -14.38
CA GLN A 10 42.10 4.43 -14.82
C GLN A 10 41.86 2.97 -14.42
N TYR A 11 42.91 2.15 -14.35
CA TYR A 11 42.81 0.77 -13.83
C TYR A 11 42.65 0.71 -12.30
N SER A 12 43.20 1.65 -11.53
CA SER A 12 43.08 1.62 -10.06
C SER A 12 41.68 2.01 -9.54
N THR A 13 40.96 2.85 -10.29
CA THR A 13 39.56 3.20 -9.99
C THR A 13 38.59 2.09 -10.41
N ALA A 14 38.83 1.44 -11.55
CA ALA A 14 38.05 0.26 -11.97
C ALA A 14 38.22 -0.92 -10.99
N LEU A 15 39.45 -1.22 -10.56
CA LEU A 15 39.72 -2.28 -9.57
C LEU A 15 39.08 -1.96 -8.19
N ARG A 16 39.09 -0.70 -7.75
CA ARG A 16 38.42 -0.28 -6.50
C ARG A 16 36.90 -0.37 -6.59
N TYR A 17 36.30 -0.11 -7.75
CA TYR A 17 34.85 -0.23 -7.95
C TYR A 17 34.39 -1.70 -7.96
N ASP A 18 35.16 -2.59 -8.58
CA ASP A 18 34.87 -4.03 -8.61
C ASP A 18 35.12 -4.72 -7.26
N ILE A 19 36.09 -4.26 -6.46
CA ILE A 19 36.32 -4.77 -5.10
C ILE A 19 35.23 -4.29 -4.12
N LEU A 20 34.74 -3.05 -4.26
CA LEU A 20 33.63 -2.54 -3.43
C LEU A 20 32.27 -3.15 -3.81
N ASN A 21 32.04 -3.45 -5.09
CA ASN A 21 30.83 -4.14 -5.53
C ASN A 21 30.86 -5.65 -5.24
N SER A 22 32.02 -6.30 -5.35
CA SER A 22 32.17 -7.72 -4.99
C SER A 22 32.09 -7.96 -3.49
N THR A 23 32.59 -7.04 -2.63
CA THR A 23 32.38 -7.12 -1.18
C THR A 23 30.92 -6.87 -0.79
N ARG A 24 30.22 -5.93 -1.43
CA ARG A 24 28.79 -5.69 -1.17
C ARG A 24 27.91 -6.87 -1.60
N TRP A 25 28.27 -7.55 -2.69
CA TRP A 25 27.64 -8.80 -3.14
C TRP A 25 27.99 -9.97 -2.22
N TYR A 26 29.25 -10.05 -1.75
CA TYR A 26 29.72 -11.03 -0.77
C TYR A 26 29.02 -10.88 0.58
N TYR A 27 28.80 -9.67 1.10
CA TYR A 27 28.00 -9.46 2.33
C TYR A 27 26.51 -9.70 2.13
N GLN A 28 26.01 -9.53 0.90
CA GLN A 28 24.63 -9.87 0.58
C GLN A 28 24.44 -11.39 0.43
N CYS A 29 25.41 -12.14 -0.08
CA CYS A 29 25.29 -13.59 -0.32
C CYS A 29 25.92 -14.47 0.77
N VAL A 30 26.85 -13.95 1.57
CA VAL A 30 27.69 -14.71 2.50
C VAL A 30 27.68 -14.03 3.86
N ASN A 31 26.64 -14.29 4.65
CA ASN A 31 26.76 -14.79 6.02
C ASN A 31 25.36 -14.79 6.66
N PRO A 32 24.68 -15.95 6.78
CA PRO A 32 23.39 -16.03 7.46
C PRO A 32 23.48 -15.47 8.88
N PHE A 33 24.65 -15.54 9.53
CA PHE A 33 24.92 -14.93 10.83
C PHE A 33 24.86 -13.41 10.80
N TYR A 34 25.38 -12.74 9.76
CA TYR A 34 25.28 -11.28 9.63
C TYR A 34 23.83 -10.84 9.40
N ARG A 35 23.08 -11.57 8.57
CA ARG A 35 21.64 -11.32 8.36
C ARG A 35 20.84 -11.54 9.66
N LEU A 36 21.16 -12.59 10.42
CA LEU A 36 20.56 -12.88 11.71
C LEU A 36 20.90 -11.80 12.73
N LEU A 37 22.18 -11.48 12.90
CA LEU A 37 22.68 -10.46 13.82
C LEU A 37 22.10 -9.08 13.50
N ARG A 38 22.13 -8.66 12.23
CA ARG A 38 21.50 -7.42 11.78
C ARG A 38 19.99 -7.45 12.03
N GLY A 39 19.33 -8.58 11.78
CA GLY A 39 17.90 -8.76 12.07
C GLY A 39 17.59 -8.60 13.56
N THR A 40 18.41 -9.18 14.44
CA THR A 40 18.29 -9.07 15.90
C THR A 40 18.58 -7.65 16.38
N ILE A 41 19.64 -7.01 15.87
CA ILE A 41 19.96 -5.61 16.18
C ILE A 41 18.83 -4.69 15.72
N LEU A 42 18.34 -4.82 14.49
CA LEU A 42 17.21 -4.04 14.01
C LEU A 42 15.95 -4.30 14.82
N PHE A 43 15.72 -5.54 15.25
CA PHE A 43 14.62 -5.87 16.14
C PHE A 43 14.76 -5.19 17.51
N VAL A 44 15.96 -5.03 18.06
CA VAL A 44 16.18 -4.36 19.36
C VAL A 44 16.23 -2.83 19.24
N VAL A 45 16.74 -2.29 18.13
CA VAL A 45 17.01 -0.85 17.99
C VAL A 45 15.90 -0.11 17.23
N SER A 46 15.27 -0.75 16.24
CA SER A 46 14.21 -0.12 15.43
C SER A 46 12.84 -0.60 15.86
N SER A 47 12.09 0.28 16.52
CA SER A 47 10.69 0.06 16.88
C SER A 47 9.82 -0.25 15.65
N VAL A 48 10.06 0.44 14.54
CA VAL A 48 9.42 0.21 13.24
C VAL A 48 9.69 -1.21 12.73
N TYR A 49 10.96 -1.62 12.66
CA TYR A 49 11.33 -2.96 12.19
C TYR A 49 10.76 -4.05 13.10
N ARG A 50 10.90 -3.90 14.42
CA ARG A 50 10.35 -4.84 15.41
C ARG A 50 8.85 -5.06 15.19
N ARG A 51 8.11 -3.96 15.12
CA ARG A 51 6.65 -3.96 14.97
C ARG A 51 6.21 -4.63 13.66
N ASP A 52 6.84 -4.28 12.54
CA ASP A 52 6.48 -4.84 11.24
C ASP A 52 6.74 -6.36 11.23
N ARG A 53 7.86 -6.80 11.82
CA ARG A 53 8.19 -8.24 12.00
C ARG A 53 7.22 -8.97 12.92
N LEU A 54 6.81 -8.37 14.03
CA LEU A 54 5.81 -8.96 14.93
C LEU A 54 4.44 -9.08 14.24
N THR A 55 4.04 -8.06 13.47
CA THR A 55 2.78 -8.06 12.72
C THR A 55 2.78 -9.16 11.65
N GLU A 56 3.87 -9.29 10.89
CA GLU A 56 4.06 -10.41 9.95
C GLU A 56 3.99 -11.79 10.63
N LEU A 57 4.53 -11.91 11.84
CA LEU A 57 4.57 -13.16 12.58
C LEU A 57 3.18 -13.56 13.09
N TYR A 58 2.48 -12.65 13.77
CA TYR A 58 1.17 -12.92 14.38
C TYR A 58 0.03 -12.98 13.37
N TYR A 59 0.08 -12.18 12.29
CA TYR A 59 -1.00 -12.05 11.31
C TYR A 59 -0.58 -12.51 9.91
N ARG A 60 0.32 -13.49 9.84
CA ARG A 60 0.97 -13.96 8.60
C ARG A 60 0.01 -14.27 7.45
N LYS A 61 -1.23 -14.70 7.74
CA LYS A 61 -2.22 -15.03 6.71
C LYS A 61 -3.01 -13.81 6.22
N GLN A 62 -3.10 -12.77 7.06
CA GLN A 62 -3.96 -11.60 6.92
C GLN A 62 -3.20 -10.32 6.52
N VAL A 63 -1.88 -10.28 6.70
CA VAL A 63 -1.05 -9.15 6.26
C VAL A 63 -0.84 -9.21 4.75
N PHE A 64 -1.28 -8.16 4.06
CA PHE A 64 -1.09 -7.99 2.62
C PHE A 64 0.26 -7.30 2.32
N GLN A 65 0.52 -6.15 2.95
CA GLN A 65 1.79 -5.42 2.87
C GLN A 65 2.43 -5.28 4.27
N PRO A 66 3.70 -5.68 4.46
CA PRO A 66 4.36 -5.57 5.76
C PRO A 66 5.00 -4.22 6.08
N ASN A 67 5.34 -3.41 5.07
CA ASN A 67 6.02 -2.12 5.28
C ASN A 67 5.02 -0.98 5.40
N SER A 68 5.10 -0.19 6.48
CA SER A 68 4.14 0.89 6.80
C SER A 68 4.50 2.29 6.25
N CYS A 69 5.33 2.40 5.20
CA CYS A 69 5.86 3.69 4.75
C CYS A 69 4.76 4.57 4.11
N THR A 70 4.40 5.67 4.79
CA THR A 70 3.40 6.66 4.37
C THR A 70 3.94 8.08 4.52
N ASN A 71 3.59 8.97 3.58
CA ASN A 71 3.89 10.41 3.63
C ASN A 71 2.57 11.18 3.64
N ASN A 72 2.57 12.38 4.23
CA ASN A 72 1.41 13.28 4.17
C ASN A 72 1.13 13.67 2.71
N ASN A 73 -0.16 13.75 2.36
CA ASN A 73 -0.66 14.16 1.04
C ASN A 73 0.05 13.42 -0.11
N ARG A 74 0.20 12.09 0.03
CA ARG A 74 0.91 11.26 -0.95
C ARG A 74 0.21 11.16 -2.31
N TYR A 75 -1.12 11.31 -2.33
CA TYR A 75 -1.96 11.19 -3.53
C TYR A 75 -2.94 12.37 -3.65
N PRO A 76 -2.43 13.61 -3.77
CA PRO A 76 -3.27 14.82 -3.76
C PRO A 76 -4.31 14.82 -4.88
N GLU A 77 -3.97 14.24 -6.03
CA GLU A 77 -4.87 14.15 -7.17
C GLU A 77 -6.08 13.25 -6.89
N LEU A 78 -5.88 12.12 -6.19
CA LEU A 78 -6.98 11.23 -5.83
C LEU A 78 -7.91 11.89 -4.80
N PHE A 79 -7.34 12.59 -3.81
CA PHE A 79 -8.15 13.31 -2.83
C PHE A 79 -8.98 14.42 -3.47
N LYS A 80 -8.42 15.16 -4.43
CA LYS A 80 -9.15 16.17 -5.19
C LYS A 80 -10.25 15.58 -6.06
N ILE A 81 -10.00 14.46 -6.74
CA ILE A 81 -11.05 13.75 -7.51
C ILE A 81 -12.25 13.41 -6.62
N VAL A 82 -11.98 12.81 -5.45
CA VAL A 82 -13.04 12.44 -4.51
C VAL A 82 -13.74 13.66 -3.92
N GLN A 83 -12.99 14.73 -3.61
CA GLN A 83 -13.55 15.98 -3.11
C GLN A 83 -14.50 16.62 -4.13
N ASN A 84 -14.08 16.69 -5.39
CA ASN A 84 -14.88 17.23 -6.48
C ASN A 84 -16.15 16.39 -6.70
N TYR A 85 -16.06 15.06 -6.61
CA TYR A 85 -17.23 14.19 -6.72
C TYR A 85 -18.29 14.47 -5.65
N PHE A 86 -17.87 14.80 -4.43
CA PHE A 86 -18.79 15.07 -3.31
C PHE A 86 -19.04 16.56 -3.04
N ILE A 87 -18.56 17.49 -3.88
CA ILE A 87 -18.60 18.93 -3.58
C ILE A 87 -20.01 19.48 -3.35
N ASN A 88 -21.00 18.96 -4.08
CA ASN A 88 -22.40 19.39 -4.00
C ASN A 88 -23.21 18.58 -2.98
N ARG A 89 -22.57 17.67 -2.23
CA ARG A 89 -23.27 16.81 -1.28
C ARG A 89 -23.42 17.52 0.06
N GLN A 90 -24.67 17.72 0.46
CA GLN A 90 -25.00 18.40 1.72
C GLN A 90 -24.90 17.48 2.95
N GLN A 91 -24.86 16.15 2.73
CA GLN A 91 -24.79 15.16 3.81
C GLN A 91 -23.38 15.02 4.36
N LEU A 92 -23.29 14.73 5.66
CA LEU A 92 -22.05 14.36 6.33
C LEU A 92 -21.44 13.09 5.70
N LEU A 93 -20.25 13.21 5.13
CA LEU A 93 -19.55 12.09 4.49
C LEU A 93 -18.96 11.15 5.55
N LYS A 94 -19.06 9.85 5.30
CA LYS A 94 -18.36 8.79 6.05
C LYS A 94 -17.29 8.16 5.16
N LEU A 95 -16.03 8.38 5.49
CA LEU A 95 -14.87 7.96 4.71
C LEU A 95 -14.08 6.88 5.46
N CYS A 96 -13.54 5.90 4.73
CA CYS A 96 -12.64 4.89 5.27
C CYS A 96 -11.26 5.02 4.63
N SER A 97 -10.20 5.00 5.44
CA SER A 97 -8.81 4.81 5.02
C SER A 97 -8.37 3.42 5.49
N PHE A 98 -8.37 2.45 4.57
CA PHE A 98 -7.96 1.08 4.85
C PHE A 98 -6.46 0.93 4.63
N GLY A 99 -5.75 0.46 5.67
CA GLY A 99 -4.29 0.50 5.80
C GLY A 99 -3.77 1.89 6.17
N CYS A 100 -4.38 2.53 7.17
CA CYS A 100 -4.08 3.92 7.52
C CYS A 100 -2.66 4.18 8.07
N SER A 101 -1.90 3.13 8.39
CA SER A 101 -0.56 3.21 8.98
C SER A 101 -0.56 4.13 10.20
N THR A 102 0.44 4.98 10.37
CA THR A 102 0.54 5.97 11.44
C THR A 102 -0.31 7.22 11.20
N GLY A 103 -1.24 7.20 10.23
CA GLY A 103 -2.30 8.21 10.11
C GLY A 103 -2.00 9.40 9.19
N SER A 104 -0.90 9.41 8.44
CA SER A 104 -0.61 10.49 7.47
C SER A 104 -1.71 10.69 6.42
N GLU A 105 -2.31 9.59 5.95
CA GLU A 105 -3.45 9.64 5.03
C GLU A 105 -4.68 10.25 5.70
N ILE A 106 -4.94 9.91 6.97
CA ILE A 106 -6.06 10.43 7.76
C ILE A 106 -5.94 11.93 7.94
N VAL A 107 -4.75 12.43 8.32
CA VAL A 107 -4.49 13.87 8.44
C VAL A 107 -4.74 14.59 7.12
N SER A 108 -4.35 13.97 6.01
CA SER A 108 -4.62 14.52 4.68
C SER A 108 -6.11 14.58 4.40
N LEU A 109 -6.84 13.49 4.63
CA LEU A 109 -8.29 13.43 4.44
C LEU A 109 -9.03 14.45 5.32
N LEU A 110 -8.58 14.70 6.55
CA LEU A 110 -9.14 15.76 7.40
C LEU A 110 -9.00 17.15 6.78
N ASN A 111 -7.91 17.43 6.06
CA ASN A 111 -7.74 18.70 5.38
C ASN A 111 -8.67 18.87 4.17
N TYR A 112 -8.90 17.79 3.40
CA TYR A 112 -9.80 17.83 2.24
C TYR A 112 -11.29 17.75 2.65
N PHE A 113 -11.59 17.07 3.76
CA PHE A 113 -12.94 16.79 4.23
C PHE A 113 -13.08 17.14 5.72
N PRO A 114 -12.95 18.42 6.10
CA PRO A 114 -12.92 18.84 7.51
C PRO A 114 -14.21 18.50 8.27
N GLN A 115 -15.30 18.32 7.54
CA GLN A 115 -16.57 17.94 8.14
C GLN A 115 -16.79 16.44 8.25
N ALA A 116 -16.08 15.60 7.48
CA ALA A 116 -16.36 14.18 7.37
C ALA A 116 -16.08 13.37 8.65
N LEU A 117 -16.79 12.26 8.79
CA LEU A 117 -16.44 11.17 9.70
C LEU A 117 -15.40 10.29 9.01
N ILE A 118 -14.22 10.13 9.60
CA ILE A 118 -13.10 9.42 8.98
C ILE A 118 -12.72 8.23 9.85
N ILE A 119 -12.77 7.04 9.27
CA ILE A 119 -12.40 5.79 9.94
C ILE A 119 -11.08 5.29 9.36
N GLY A 120 -10.05 5.23 10.19
CA GLY A 120 -8.79 4.58 9.88
C GLY A 120 -8.82 3.11 10.27
N VAL A 121 -8.42 2.23 9.37
CA VAL A 121 -8.37 0.78 9.61
C VAL A 121 -6.96 0.28 9.35
N ASP A 122 -6.41 -0.51 10.26
CA ASP A 122 -5.10 -1.13 10.07
C ASP A 122 -5.06 -2.50 10.77
N ILE A 123 -4.19 -3.40 10.31
CA ILE A 123 -3.92 -4.69 10.97
C ILE A 123 -2.89 -4.53 12.10
N ASN A 124 -2.09 -3.47 12.07
CA ASN A 124 -1.03 -3.23 13.03
C ASN A 124 -1.55 -2.40 14.20
N GLN A 125 -1.74 -3.04 15.36
CA GLN A 125 -2.28 -2.37 16.55
C GLN A 125 -1.43 -1.19 17.04
N TYR A 126 -0.11 -1.24 16.84
CA TYR A 126 0.76 -0.14 17.22
C TYR A 126 0.52 1.09 16.33
N ASN A 127 0.30 0.90 15.03
CA ASN A 127 -0.07 2.00 14.12
C ASN A 127 -1.35 2.70 14.59
N LEU A 128 -2.35 1.91 14.99
CA LEU A 128 -3.61 2.43 15.53
C LEU A 128 -3.40 3.15 16.87
N LYS A 129 -2.51 2.65 17.73
CA LYS A 129 -2.14 3.34 18.97
C LYS A 129 -1.55 4.72 18.67
N VAL A 130 -0.57 4.78 17.76
CA VAL A 130 0.05 6.04 17.32
C VAL A 130 -0.99 7.00 16.73
N CYS A 131 -1.93 6.50 15.94
CA CYS A 131 -3.02 7.32 15.41
C CYS A 131 -3.89 7.90 16.53
N ARG A 132 -4.30 7.08 17.50
CA ARG A 132 -5.14 7.53 18.63
C ARG A 132 -4.44 8.55 19.52
N GLU A 133 -3.12 8.44 19.69
CA GLU A 133 -2.32 9.37 20.48
C GLU A 133 -2.11 10.71 19.77
N ASN A 134 -1.89 10.68 18.44
CA ASN A 134 -1.48 11.88 17.70
C ASN A 134 -2.61 12.56 16.89
N ILE A 135 -3.73 11.87 16.66
CA ILE A 135 -4.86 12.38 15.87
C ILE A 135 -6.08 12.40 16.79
N VAL A 136 -6.14 13.43 17.63
CA VAL A 136 -7.27 13.70 18.50
C VAL A 136 -8.23 14.63 17.78
N HIS A 137 -9.07 14.05 16.90
CA HIS A 137 -10.12 14.77 16.21
C HIS A 137 -11.46 14.10 16.54
N GLY A 138 -12.46 14.85 17.00
CA GLY A 138 -13.77 14.30 17.43
C GLY A 138 -14.58 13.59 16.32
N LYS A 139 -14.04 13.55 15.10
CA LYS A 139 -14.63 12.92 13.92
C LYS A 139 -13.80 11.77 13.36
N THR A 140 -12.74 11.36 14.05
CA THR A 140 -11.90 10.22 13.66
C THR A 140 -12.14 9.01 14.55
N SER A 141 -12.09 7.82 13.98
CA SER A 141 -12.10 6.56 14.71
C SER A 141 -11.09 5.59 14.10
N PHE A 142 -10.49 4.73 14.92
CA PHE A 142 -9.41 3.84 14.51
C PHE A 142 -9.73 2.40 14.89
N PHE A 143 -9.92 1.54 13.88
CA PHE A 143 -10.32 0.16 14.05
C PHE A 143 -9.23 -0.81 13.61
N HIS A 144 -9.17 -1.94 14.30
CA HIS A 144 -8.37 -3.06 13.82
C HIS A 144 -9.10 -3.75 12.68
N SER A 145 -8.42 -4.13 11.61
CA SER A 145 -9.05 -4.77 10.44
C SER A 145 -9.75 -6.10 10.74
N LEU A 146 -9.50 -6.68 11.91
CA LEU A 146 -10.17 -7.90 12.40
C LEU A 146 -11.10 -7.63 13.60
N SER A 147 -11.36 -6.37 13.99
CA SER A 147 -12.25 -6.08 15.12
C SER A 147 -13.72 -6.14 14.71
N ASN A 148 -14.59 -6.36 15.71
CA ASN A 148 -16.03 -6.26 15.54
C ASN A 148 -16.46 -4.86 15.07
N ASP A 149 -15.78 -3.80 15.50
CA ASP A 149 -16.09 -2.43 15.06
C ASP A 149 -15.93 -2.29 13.54
N TRP A 150 -14.82 -2.83 12.98
CA TRP A 150 -14.66 -2.85 11.53
C TRP A 150 -15.72 -3.72 10.87
N LEU A 151 -15.98 -4.92 11.40
CA LEU A 151 -16.97 -5.85 10.85
C LEU A 151 -18.36 -5.22 10.75
N GLN A 152 -18.78 -4.50 11.79
CA GLN A 152 -20.10 -3.84 11.89
C GLN A 152 -20.14 -2.47 11.20
N SER A 153 -18.99 -1.87 10.89
CA SER A 153 -18.95 -0.61 10.15
C SER A 153 -19.39 -0.80 8.70
N ASP A 154 -20.32 0.03 8.26
CA ASP A 154 -20.90 0.00 6.92
C ASP A 154 -21.18 1.43 6.41
N LYS A 155 -21.86 1.53 5.27
CA LYS A 155 -22.39 2.79 4.72
C LYS A 155 -21.31 3.85 4.55
N PHE A 156 -20.17 3.46 3.99
CA PHE A 156 -19.15 4.41 3.58
C PHE A 156 -19.55 5.12 2.29
N ASP A 157 -19.28 6.42 2.22
CA ASP A 157 -19.37 7.21 0.99
C ASP A 157 -18.12 7.01 0.14
N ALA A 158 -16.95 6.81 0.78
CA ALA A 158 -15.74 6.39 0.08
C ALA A 158 -14.86 5.47 0.91
N ILE A 159 -14.19 4.53 0.25
CA ILE A 159 -13.15 3.67 0.82
C ILE A 159 -11.86 3.89 0.04
N PHE A 160 -10.83 4.37 0.73
CA PHE A 160 -9.46 4.48 0.24
C PHE A 160 -8.67 3.23 0.62
N CYS A 161 -8.10 2.56 -0.36
CA CYS A 161 -7.21 1.42 -0.18
C CYS A 161 -5.96 1.62 -1.06
N LEU A 162 -5.03 2.45 -0.56
CA LEU A 162 -3.89 2.92 -1.32
C LEU A 162 -2.63 2.16 -0.91
N ALA A 163 -2.04 1.45 -1.87
CA ALA A 163 -0.85 0.64 -1.68
C ALA A 163 -0.98 -0.54 -0.71
N VAL A 164 -2.17 -0.94 -0.26
CA VAL A 164 -2.33 -2.03 0.72
C VAL A 164 -2.41 -3.42 0.08
N LEU A 165 -3.16 -3.54 -1.00
CA LEU A 165 -3.46 -4.82 -1.67
C LEU A 165 -2.32 -5.27 -2.58
N GLN A 166 -1.13 -5.40 -2.01
CA GLN A 166 0.09 -5.80 -2.69
C GLN A 166 1.09 -6.42 -1.71
N HIS A 167 1.96 -7.31 -2.19
CA HIS A 167 2.97 -7.97 -1.36
C HIS A 167 4.36 -7.86 -1.98
N THR A 168 5.39 -7.62 -1.17
CA THR A 168 6.79 -7.44 -1.64
C THR A 168 7.31 -8.67 -2.40
N TYR A 169 6.91 -9.88 -2.00
CA TYR A 169 7.13 -11.11 -2.78
C TYR A 169 6.72 -10.95 -4.26
N ASN A 170 5.51 -10.45 -4.53
CA ASN A 170 5.00 -10.28 -5.89
C ASN A 170 5.72 -9.16 -6.68
N ARG A 171 6.54 -8.34 -6.02
CA ARG A 171 7.34 -7.29 -6.69
C ARG A 171 8.71 -7.79 -7.17
N ASN A 172 9.13 -8.99 -6.76
CA ASN A 172 10.39 -9.54 -7.21
C ASN A 172 10.25 -10.03 -8.66
N PRO A 173 11.11 -9.57 -9.60
CA PRO A 173 11.00 -9.91 -11.00
C PRO A 173 11.20 -11.40 -11.31
N ASN A 174 11.71 -12.20 -10.38
CA ASN A 174 11.86 -13.63 -10.56
C ASN A 174 10.60 -14.43 -10.18
N ASN A 175 9.58 -13.77 -9.61
CA ASN A 175 8.37 -14.46 -9.16
C ASN A 175 7.29 -14.43 -10.25
N ALA A 176 7.24 -15.50 -11.04
CA ALA A 176 6.21 -15.70 -12.08
C ALA A 176 4.80 -15.97 -11.51
N ILE A 177 4.71 -16.43 -10.26
CA ILE A 177 3.45 -16.80 -9.61
C ILE A 177 3.30 -16.05 -8.28
N ALA A 178 2.17 -15.40 -8.08
CA ALA A 178 1.83 -14.78 -6.81
C ALA A 178 1.45 -15.85 -5.77
N LYS A 179 2.21 -15.93 -4.66
CA LYS A 179 2.03 -16.98 -3.63
C LYS A 179 1.65 -16.46 -2.25
N LYS A 180 2.13 -15.28 -1.87
CA LYS A 180 1.90 -14.71 -0.52
C LYS A 180 0.61 -13.91 -0.44
N PHE A 181 0.35 -13.14 -1.48
CA PHE A 181 -0.88 -12.42 -1.70
C PHE A 181 -1.44 -12.86 -3.06
N THR A 182 -2.52 -13.64 -3.02
CA THR A 182 -3.17 -14.24 -4.18
C THR A 182 -4.37 -13.43 -4.61
N PHE A 183 -4.83 -13.65 -5.84
CA PHE A 183 -6.05 -13.04 -6.37
C PHE A 183 -7.27 -13.34 -5.50
N GLU A 184 -7.39 -14.57 -4.97
CA GLU A 184 -8.47 -14.93 -4.05
C GLU A 184 -8.53 -14.00 -2.82
N LYS A 185 -7.37 -13.66 -2.24
CA LYS A 185 -7.31 -12.72 -1.11
C LYS A 185 -7.68 -11.30 -1.54
N PHE A 186 -7.24 -10.89 -2.73
CA PHE A 186 -7.59 -9.62 -3.32
C PHE A 186 -9.10 -9.51 -3.53
N ASP A 187 -9.71 -10.44 -4.27
CA ASP A 187 -11.14 -10.48 -4.57
C ASP A 187 -11.98 -10.53 -3.29
N LYS A 188 -11.60 -11.37 -2.32
CA LYS A 188 -12.28 -11.43 -1.02
C LYS A 188 -12.27 -10.09 -0.28
N GLN A 189 -11.14 -9.39 -0.27
CA GLN A 189 -11.05 -8.09 0.40
C GLN A 189 -11.87 -7.02 -0.34
N ILE A 190 -11.89 -7.08 -1.67
CA ILE A 190 -12.70 -6.22 -2.52
C ILE A 190 -14.21 -6.44 -2.27
N CYS A 191 -14.67 -7.69 -2.15
CA CYS A 191 -16.06 -8.00 -1.79
C CYS A 191 -16.44 -7.43 -0.41
N GLN A 192 -15.53 -7.49 0.57
CA GLN A 192 -15.77 -6.85 1.87
C GLN A 192 -15.89 -5.33 1.79
N PHE A 193 -15.16 -4.68 0.86
CA PHE A 193 -15.35 -3.26 0.61
C PHE A 193 -16.68 -2.99 -0.07
N ASP A 194 -17.08 -3.83 -1.02
CA ASP A 194 -18.38 -3.74 -1.69
C ASP A 194 -19.53 -3.74 -0.69
N ASP A 195 -19.55 -4.70 0.24
CA ASP A 195 -20.61 -4.84 1.25
C ASP A 195 -20.73 -3.60 2.17
N LYS A 196 -19.63 -2.85 2.33
CA LYS A 196 -19.55 -1.69 3.23
C LYS A 196 -19.78 -0.36 2.51
N LEU A 197 -19.68 -0.34 1.18
CA LEU A 197 -19.78 0.87 0.37
C LEU A 197 -21.24 1.11 -0.07
N LYS A 198 -21.71 2.36 0.10
CA LYS A 198 -23.03 2.76 -0.40
C LYS A 198 -23.07 2.69 -1.93
N VAL A 199 -24.25 2.44 -2.49
CA VAL A 199 -24.51 2.72 -3.91
C VAL A 199 -24.25 4.21 -4.17
N GLY A 200 -23.55 4.50 -5.27
CA GLY A 200 -23.04 5.84 -5.59
C GLY A 200 -21.82 6.27 -4.79
N GLY A 201 -21.33 5.42 -3.87
CA GLY A 201 -20.05 5.62 -3.18
C GLY A 201 -18.85 5.33 -4.06
N LEU A 202 -17.67 5.74 -3.61
CA LEU A 202 -16.42 5.58 -4.34
C LEU A 202 -15.50 4.54 -3.70
N LEU A 203 -15.00 3.61 -4.50
CA LEU A 203 -13.89 2.74 -4.15
C LEU A 203 -12.62 3.29 -4.82
N ILE A 204 -11.61 3.62 -4.00
CA ILE A 204 -10.33 4.15 -4.47
C ILE A 204 -9.26 3.10 -4.22
N LEU A 205 -8.72 2.55 -5.31
CA LEU A 205 -7.67 1.56 -5.33
C LEU A 205 -6.44 2.13 -6.04
N ASP A 206 -5.28 2.03 -5.40
CA ASP A 206 -4.03 2.32 -6.08
C ASP A 206 -2.94 1.37 -5.60
N HIS A 207 -1.94 1.17 -6.44
CA HIS A 207 -0.79 0.33 -6.17
C HIS A 207 -1.13 -1.13 -5.76
N CYS A 208 -2.18 -1.72 -6.35
CA CYS A 208 -2.51 -3.14 -6.18
C CYS A 208 -1.64 -4.06 -7.05
N ASP A 209 -1.56 -5.34 -6.68
CA ASP A 209 -0.89 -6.39 -7.49
C ASP A 209 -1.79 -7.00 -8.58
N PHE A 210 -3.11 -6.85 -8.43
CA PHE A 210 -4.13 -7.42 -9.32
C PHE A 210 -5.05 -6.32 -9.84
N SER A 211 -5.68 -6.57 -10.98
CA SER A 211 -6.65 -5.64 -11.55
C SER A 211 -8.02 -5.75 -10.87
N PHE A 212 -8.61 -4.60 -10.56
CA PHE A 212 -10.01 -4.54 -10.11
C PHE A 212 -10.98 -5.05 -11.19
N SER A 213 -10.65 -4.88 -12.48
CA SER A 213 -11.46 -5.40 -13.59
C SER A 213 -11.63 -6.91 -13.59
N ASP A 214 -10.73 -7.64 -12.93
CA ASP A 214 -10.77 -9.09 -12.87
C ASP A 214 -11.65 -9.61 -11.73
N THR A 215 -12.10 -8.72 -10.83
CA THR A 215 -12.89 -9.08 -9.64
C THR A 215 -14.32 -9.48 -9.99
N THR A 216 -14.90 -10.33 -9.14
CA THR A 216 -16.26 -10.83 -9.31
C THR A 216 -17.32 -9.72 -9.23
N ILE A 217 -17.03 -8.67 -8.47
CA ILE A 217 -17.94 -7.54 -8.24
C ILE A 217 -17.72 -6.38 -9.20
N TYR A 218 -16.72 -6.42 -10.08
CA TYR A 218 -16.46 -5.37 -11.07
C TYR A 218 -17.70 -4.90 -11.86
N PRO A 219 -18.61 -5.78 -12.31
CA PRO A 219 -19.81 -5.35 -13.04
C PRO A 219 -20.74 -4.41 -12.26
N ARG A 220 -20.61 -4.34 -10.94
CA ARG A 220 -21.37 -3.41 -10.08
C ARG A 220 -20.75 -2.01 -10.02
N TYR A 221 -19.66 -1.78 -10.74
CA TYR A 221 -18.90 -0.55 -10.68
C TYR A 221 -18.67 0.01 -12.08
N CYS A 222 -18.54 1.33 -12.16
CA CYS A 222 -17.94 1.97 -13.32
C CYS A 222 -16.70 2.77 -12.90
N PRO A 223 -15.64 2.83 -13.73
CA PRO A 223 -14.59 3.81 -13.54
C PRO A 223 -15.18 5.21 -13.57
N LEU A 224 -14.72 6.09 -12.67
CA LEU A 224 -15.14 7.49 -12.71
C LEU A 224 -14.48 8.19 -13.92
N GLU A 225 -15.30 8.81 -14.77
CA GLU A 225 -14.84 9.52 -15.97
C GLU A 225 -14.29 10.90 -15.61
N VAL A 226 -13.05 10.92 -15.11
CA VAL A 226 -12.32 12.16 -14.80
C VAL A 226 -10.88 12.05 -15.27
N GLU A 227 -10.30 13.21 -15.57
CA GLU A 227 -8.89 13.31 -15.92
C GLU A 227 -8.02 12.69 -14.80
N ASN A 228 -6.92 12.05 -15.19
CA ASN A 228 -5.96 11.42 -14.29
C ASN A 228 -6.51 10.22 -13.48
N ASN A 229 -7.74 9.73 -13.71
CA ASN A 229 -8.17 8.49 -13.08
C ASN A 229 -7.45 7.26 -13.64
N PHE A 230 -7.20 7.26 -14.95
CA PHE A 230 -6.42 6.22 -15.63
C PHE A 230 -4.93 6.48 -15.51
N LEU A 231 -4.15 5.45 -15.15
CA LEU A 231 -2.71 5.57 -15.00
C LEU A 231 -1.99 4.33 -15.53
N ILE A 232 -0.84 4.54 -16.17
CA ILE A 232 0.10 3.50 -16.56
C ILE A 232 1.26 3.48 -15.55
N ARG A 233 1.55 2.31 -14.98
CA ARG A 233 2.63 2.12 -14.00
C ARG A 233 3.63 1.09 -14.48
N GLN A 234 4.91 1.36 -14.23
CA GLN A 234 5.97 0.36 -14.37
C GLN A 234 6.04 -0.48 -13.08
N ARG A 235 5.24 -1.53 -13.02
CA ARG A 235 5.27 -2.51 -11.94
C ARG A 235 4.79 -3.89 -12.42
N PRO A 236 5.24 -4.96 -11.75
CA PRO A 236 4.66 -6.28 -11.94
C PRO A 236 3.16 -6.28 -11.65
N TRP A 237 2.39 -7.00 -12.46
CA TRP A 237 0.99 -7.30 -12.19
C TRP A 237 0.65 -8.75 -12.52
N TYR A 238 -0.39 -9.25 -11.89
CA TYR A 238 -0.81 -10.65 -11.94
C TYR A 238 -2.27 -10.76 -12.38
N ASP A 239 -2.58 -11.82 -13.12
CA ASP A 239 -3.95 -12.17 -13.48
C ASP A 239 -4.69 -12.92 -12.35
N LYS A 240 -5.98 -13.20 -12.59
CA LYS A 240 -6.83 -13.94 -11.65
C LYS A 240 -6.37 -15.38 -11.37
N GLN A 241 -5.48 -15.94 -12.20
CA GLN A 241 -4.84 -17.23 -11.97
C GLN A 241 -3.53 -17.12 -11.17
N ASN A 242 -3.18 -15.93 -10.70
CA ASN A 242 -1.92 -15.62 -10.01
C ASN A 242 -0.68 -15.67 -10.90
N HIS A 243 -0.84 -15.66 -12.23
CA HIS A 243 0.28 -15.62 -13.15
C HIS A 243 0.66 -14.18 -13.46
N ARG A 244 1.96 -13.91 -13.44
CA ARG A 244 2.48 -12.60 -13.82
C ARG A 244 2.22 -12.35 -15.30
N LYS A 245 1.70 -11.17 -15.64
CA LYS A 245 1.37 -10.80 -17.02
C LYS A 245 2.34 -9.82 -17.65
N GLY A 246 3.00 -8.97 -16.86
CA GLY A 246 3.98 -8.03 -17.38
C GLY A 246 4.54 -7.10 -16.33
N GLU A 247 5.31 -6.12 -16.80
CA GLU A 247 5.97 -5.07 -16.01
C GLU A 247 5.28 -3.71 -16.13
N ILE A 248 4.28 -3.61 -17.01
CA ILE A 248 3.50 -2.40 -17.22
C ILE A 248 2.06 -2.73 -16.90
N PHE A 249 1.49 -1.97 -15.97
CA PHE A 249 0.13 -2.15 -15.50
C PHE A 249 -0.65 -0.85 -15.72
N ALA A 250 -1.72 -0.93 -16.49
CA ALA A 250 -2.61 0.19 -16.77
C ALA A 250 -3.93 -0.05 -16.06
N SER A 251 -4.36 0.89 -15.22
CA SER A 251 -5.59 0.74 -14.44
C SER A 251 -6.24 2.07 -14.12
N PHE A 252 -7.57 2.06 -14.02
CA PHE A 252 -8.31 3.09 -13.31
C PHE A 252 -8.08 2.96 -11.80
N ARG A 253 -8.26 4.08 -11.07
CA ARG A 253 -7.98 4.15 -9.63
C ARG A 253 -9.22 4.44 -8.79
N VAL A 254 -10.21 5.11 -9.35
CA VAL A 254 -11.44 5.53 -8.70
C VAL A 254 -12.62 4.90 -9.43
N PHE A 255 -13.43 4.17 -8.68
CA PHE A 255 -14.59 3.44 -9.19
C PHE A 255 -15.83 3.86 -8.42
N LYS A 256 -16.93 4.14 -9.13
CA LYS A 256 -18.23 4.43 -8.55
C LYS A 256 -19.05 3.14 -8.48
N LYS A 257 -19.61 2.83 -7.31
CA LYS A 257 -20.55 1.73 -7.14
C LYS A 257 -21.92 2.07 -7.74
N LEU A 258 -22.48 1.17 -8.53
CA LEU A 258 -23.76 1.31 -9.23
C LEU A 258 -24.90 0.55 -8.54
N SER A 259 -24.61 -0.60 -7.92
CA SER A 259 -25.58 -1.49 -7.26
C SER A 259 -24.93 -2.26 -6.13
#